data_AF-A0A0U3M3X8-F1
#
_entry.id   AF-A0A0U3M3X8-F1
#
_cell.length_a   1.000
_cell.length_b   1.000
_cell.length_c   1.000
_cell.angle_alpha   90.00
_cell.angle_beta   90.00
_cell.angle_gamma   90.00
#
_symmetry.space_group_name_H-M   'P 1'
#
loop_
_entity.id
_entity.type
_entity.pdbx_description
1 polymer ?
#
loop_
_entity_poly.entity_id
_entity_poly.type
_entity_poly.pdbx_seq_one_letter_code
_entity_poly.pdbx_strand_id
1 'polypeptide(L)'
;MITLIRTRTLKTLRTGLAAAETEAENARAEAEKCLEQNGDLVDYLTHADDVVGELRSELAQSRLDAARLEGELEALRAQSLLDTEDRQALRTLLRVTRKQNQRAERVYALFHQGRLHSVHPTVEAAEIAAEAEGAPRSGWTTHTPGAALPPACEVTWRVQPLPFGAPTP
;
A
#
# COMPACT_ATOMS: atom_id res chain seq x y z
N MET A 1 107.20 2.06 33.04
CA MET A 1 105.87 2.22 33.68
C MET A 1 104.88 3.00 32.82
N ILE A 2 105.30 4.10 32.16
CA ILE A 2 104.43 4.96 31.31
C ILE A 2 103.78 4.21 30.14
N THR A 3 104.49 3.29 29.49
CA THR A 3 103.98 2.48 28.34
C THR A 3 102.85 1.52 28.72
N LEU A 4 102.87 0.95 29.92
CA LEU A 4 101.82 0.06 30.43
C LEU A 4 100.51 0.82 30.75
N ILE A 5 100.61 2.03 31.28
CA ILE A 5 99.45 2.89 31.57
C ILE A 5 98.79 3.32 30.25
N ARG A 6 99.59 3.70 29.25
CA ARG A 6 99.11 4.16 27.93
C ARG A 6 98.44 3.05 27.11
N THR A 7 98.88 1.81 27.25
CA THR A 7 98.27 0.66 26.56
C THR A 7 96.94 0.24 27.20
N ARG A 8 96.84 0.31 28.54
CA ARG A 8 95.58 0.03 29.26
C ARG A 8 94.50 1.06 28.94
N THR A 9 94.82 2.35 28.96
CA THR A 9 93.86 3.42 28.63
C THR A 9 93.41 3.38 27.18
N LEU A 10 94.32 3.06 26.25
CA LEU A 10 93.98 2.91 24.84
C LEU A 10 93.10 1.68 24.58
N LYS A 11 93.32 0.58 25.32
CA LYS A 11 92.44 -0.61 25.26
C LYS A 11 91.04 -0.30 25.82
N THR A 12 90.93 0.46 26.91
CA THR A 12 89.62 0.87 27.45
C THR A 12 88.88 1.81 26.51
N LEU A 13 89.58 2.72 25.83
CA LEU A 13 88.95 3.59 24.82
C LEU A 13 88.48 2.82 23.60
N ARG A 14 89.27 1.85 23.10
CA ARG A 14 88.85 1.01 21.97
C ARG A 14 87.65 0.12 22.29
N THR A 15 87.60 -0.42 23.50
CA THR A 15 86.45 -1.22 23.96
C THR A 15 85.21 -0.36 24.18
N GLY A 16 85.37 0.86 24.72
CA GLY A 16 84.29 1.84 24.83
C GLY A 16 83.78 2.31 23.47
N LEU A 17 84.67 2.55 22.50
CA LEU A 17 84.30 2.89 21.13
C LEU A 17 83.51 1.77 20.47
N ALA A 18 84.01 0.53 20.53
CA ALA A 18 83.30 -0.63 19.96
C ALA A 18 81.93 -0.84 20.61
N ALA A 19 81.82 -0.66 21.94
CA ALA A 19 80.54 -0.74 22.63
C ALA A 19 79.57 0.35 22.16
N ALA A 20 80.02 1.60 22.06
CA ALA A 20 79.21 2.71 21.58
C ALA A 20 78.79 2.54 20.11
N GLU A 21 79.66 1.98 19.26
CA GLU A 21 79.34 1.65 17.87
C GLU A 21 78.23 0.58 17.81
N THR A 22 78.34 -0.50 18.58
CA THR A 22 77.29 -1.52 18.63
C THR A 22 75.95 -1.01 19.18
N GLU A 23 76.00 -0.12 20.18
CA GLU A 23 74.79 0.48 20.74
C GLU A 23 74.12 1.44 19.74
N ALA A 24 74.92 2.22 19.00
CA ALA A 24 74.41 3.07 17.93
C ALA A 24 73.83 2.27 16.77
N GLU A 25 74.44 1.15 16.39
CA GLU A 25 73.90 0.24 15.36
C GLU A 25 72.57 -0.40 15.81
N ASN A 26 72.48 -0.87 17.05
CA ASN A 26 71.24 -1.42 17.61
C ASN A 26 70.14 -0.36 17.66
N ALA A 27 70.45 0.85 18.14
CA ALA A 27 69.50 1.96 18.19
C ALA A 27 68.99 2.36 16.79
N ARG A 28 69.85 2.32 15.76
CA ARG A 28 69.44 2.54 14.36
C ARG A 28 68.51 1.44 13.86
N ALA A 29 68.85 0.17 14.11
CA ALA A 29 68.03 -0.96 13.70
C ALA A 29 66.65 -0.96 14.41
N GLU A 30 66.58 -0.52 15.67
CA GLU A 30 65.33 -0.35 16.40
C GLU A 30 64.50 0.83 15.84
N ALA A 31 65.15 1.96 15.54
CA ALA A 31 64.48 3.10 14.93
C ALA A 31 63.90 2.76 13.55
N GLU A 32 64.64 2.01 12.71
CA GLU A 32 64.15 1.53 11.41
C GLU A 32 62.93 0.62 11.56
N LYS A 33 62.96 -0.34 12.50
CA LYS A 33 61.79 -1.19 12.78
C LYS A 33 60.58 -0.40 13.26
N CYS A 34 60.79 0.60 14.12
CA CYS A 34 59.71 1.48 14.57
C CYS A 34 59.12 2.29 13.40
N LEU A 35 59.95 2.74 12.46
CA LEU A 35 59.47 3.45 11.27
C LEU A 35 58.66 2.54 10.34
N GLU A 36 59.11 1.31 10.12
CA GLU A 36 58.36 0.31 9.33
C GLU A 36 57.01 0.01 9.97
N GLN A 37 56.97 -0.26 11.28
CA GLN A 37 55.73 -0.51 12.02
C GLN A 37 54.77 0.69 11.97
N ASN A 38 55.31 1.91 12.07
CA ASN A 38 54.48 3.11 11.94
C ASN A 38 53.94 3.28 10.52
N GLY A 39 54.72 2.92 9.49
CA GLY A 39 54.26 2.89 8.10
C GLY A 39 53.08 1.94 7.92
N ASP A 40 53.22 0.70 8.38
CA ASP A 40 52.14 -0.30 8.34
C ASP A 40 50.89 0.20 9.05
N LEU A 41 51.04 0.78 10.25
CA LEU A 41 49.91 1.32 11.01
C LEU A 41 49.19 2.47 10.28
N VAL A 42 49.93 3.35 9.63
CA VAL A 42 49.34 4.43 8.82
C VAL A 42 48.57 3.85 7.64
N ASP A 43 49.10 2.83 6.97
CA ASP A 43 48.41 2.15 5.86
C ASP A 43 47.14 1.42 6.32
N TYR A 44 47.15 0.82 7.52
CA TYR A 44 45.93 0.27 8.11
C TYR A 44 44.89 1.33 8.44
N LEU A 45 45.32 2.49 8.96
CA LEU A 45 44.41 3.58 9.30
C LEU A 45 43.79 4.22 8.05
N THR A 46 44.57 4.43 7.00
CA THR A 46 44.06 4.95 5.72
C THR A 46 43.05 3.99 5.10
N HIS A 47 43.37 2.69 5.08
CA HIS A 47 42.44 1.68 4.59
C HIS A 47 41.14 1.63 5.43
N ALA A 48 41.24 1.73 6.76
CA ALA A 48 40.07 1.77 7.62
C ALA A 48 39.21 3.02 7.37
N ASP A 49 39.82 4.18 7.16
CA ASP A 49 39.11 5.42 6.83
C ASP A 49 38.40 5.32 5.47
N ASP A 50 39.03 4.71 4.46
CA ASP A 50 38.42 4.47 3.15
C ASP A 50 37.18 3.59 3.28
N VAL A 51 37.28 2.46 4.00
CA VAL A 51 36.16 1.54 4.24
C VAL A 51 35.02 2.23 5.01
N VAL A 52 35.36 3.04 6.01
CA VAL A 52 34.35 3.82 6.75
C VAL A 52 33.69 4.86 5.84
N GLY A 53 34.44 5.47 4.93
CA GLY A 53 33.93 6.38 3.91
C GLY A 53 32.93 5.69 2.97
N GLU A 54 33.30 4.52 2.45
CA GLU A 54 32.45 3.69 1.60
C GLU A 54 31.14 3.32 2.31
N LEU A 55 31.22 2.76 3.52
CA LEU A 55 30.04 2.36 4.30
C LEU A 55 29.11 3.54 4.62
N ARG A 56 29.66 4.74 4.87
CA ARG A 56 28.85 5.96 5.06
C ARG A 56 28.13 6.35 3.78
N SER A 57 28.79 6.22 2.63
CA SER A 57 28.18 6.51 1.33
C SER A 57 27.06 5.52 1.00
N GLU A 58 27.26 4.23 1.25
CA GLU A 58 26.24 3.18 1.06
C GLU A 58 25.05 3.39 2.00
N LEU A 59 25.30 3.73 3.27
CA LEU A 59 24.22 4.05 4.22
C LEU A 59 23.41 5.27 3.77
N ALA A 60 24.07 6.31 3.25
CA ALA A 60 23.40 7.48 2.74
C ALA A 60 22.54 7.16 1.50
N GLN A 61 23.07 6.35 0.57
CA GLN A 61 22.32 5.88 -0.59
C GLN A 61 21.11 5.03 -0.19
N SER A 62 21.31 4.05 0.70
CA SER A 62 20.24 3.20 1.22
C SER A 62 19.11 4.00 1.88
N ARG A 63 19.45 5.07 2.61
CA ARG A 63 18.44 5.97 3.21
C ARG A 63 17.67 6.77 2.17
N LEU A 64 18.33 7.24 1.12
CA LEU A 64 17.65 7.93 0.02
C LEU A 64 16.71 6.99 -0.73
N ASP A 65 17.14 5.76 -0.99
CA ASP A 65 16.33 4.73 -1.64
C ASP A 65 15.13 4.33 -0.77
N ALA A 66 15.34 4.18 0.54
CA ALA A 66 14.25 3.90 1.48
C ALA A 66 13.21 5.03 1.47
N ALA A 67 13.63 6.29 1.58
CA ALA A 67 12.74 7.44 1.53
C ALA A 67 11.97 7.53 0.20
N ARG A 68 12.64 7.20 -0.92
CA ARG A 68 11.99 7.15 -2.23
C ARG A 68 10.91 6.05 -2.29
N LEU A 69 11.24 4.83 -1.86
CA LEU A 69 10.31 3.71 -1.87
C LEU A 69 9.12 3.94 -0.92
N GLU A 70 9.34 4.57 0.23
CA GLU A 70 8.28 4.98 1.14
C GLU A 70 7.32 5.97 0.46
N GLY A 71 7.84 6.98 -0.23
CA GLY A 71 7.02 7.92 -1.00
C GLY A 71 6.24 7.26 -2.14
N GLU A 72 6.86 6.32 -2.87
CA GLU A 72 6.18 5.54 -3.92
C GLU A 72 5.05 4.66 -3.31
N LEU A 73 5.28 4.05 -2.15
CA LEU A 73 4.26 3.26 -1.45
C LEU A 73 3.09 4.13 -0.96
N GLU A 74 3.35 5.32 -0.44
CA GLU A 74 2.31 6.26 -0.03
C GLU A 74 1.45 6.69 -1.21
N ALA A 75 2.07 7.02 -2.34
CA ALA A 75 1.35 7.38 -3.57
C ALA A 75 0.48 6.22 -4.09
N LEU A 76 1.00 5.00 -4.11
CA LEU A 76 0.25 3.81 -4.53
C LEU A 76 -0.91 3.49 -3.59
N ARG A 77 -0.72 3.67 -2.27
CA ARG A 77 -1.80 3.50 -1.29
C ARG A 77 -2.90 4.54 -1.47
N ALA A 78 -2.55 5.80 -1.70
CA ALA A 78 -3.52 6.86 -1.99
C ALA A 78 -4.30 6.57 -3.27
N GLN A 79 -3.62 6.12 -4.34
CA GLN A 79 -4.26 5.73 -5.59
C GLN A 79 -5.20 4.54 -5.42
N SER A 80 -4.77 3.50 -4.68
CA SER A 80 -5.61 2.34 -4.40
C SER A 80 -6.86 2.72 -3.61
N LEU A 81 -6.77 3.66 -2.69
CA LEU A 81 -7.94 4.14 -1.94
C LEU A 81 -8.96 4.78 -2.90
N LEU A 82 -8.49 5.71 -3.74
CA LEU A 82 -9.33 6.40 -4.73
C LEU A 82 -9.99 5.41 -5.71
N ASP A 83 -9.22 4.45 -6.24
CA ASP A 83 -9.75 3.41 -7.12
C ASP A 83 -10.83 2.55 -6.43
N THR A 84 -10.68 2.28 -5.13
CA THR A 84 -11.68 1.52 -4.37
C THR A 84 -12.96 2.31 -4.15
N GLU A 85 -12.84 3.61 -3.87
CA GLU A 85 -13.98 4.53 -3.73
C GLU A 85 -14.73 4.67 -5.07
N ASP A 86 -14.00 4.88 -6.17
CA ASP A 86 -14.57 4.97 -7.52
C ASP A 86 -15.30 3.69 -7.92
N ARG A 87 -14.71 2.51 -7.65
CA ARG A 87 -15.38 1.22 -7.90
C ARG A 87 -16.63 1.05 -7.04
N GLN A 88 -16.63 1.53 -5.80
CA GLN A 88 -17.81 1.51 -4.95
C GLN A 88 -18.90 2.44 -5.49
N ALA A 89 -18.54 3.67 -5.88
CA ALA A 89 -19.45 4.63 -6.50
C ALA A 89 -20.05 4.08 -7.81
N LEU A 90 -19.25 3.46 -8.68
CA LEU A 90 -19.74 2.82 -9.89
C LEU A 90 -20.70 1.67 -9.57
N ARG A 91 -20.40 0.84 -8.57
CA ARG A 91 -21.31 -0.24 -8.15
C ARG A 91 -22.63 0.29 -7.59
N THR A 92 -22.61 1.37 -6.80
CA THR A 92 -23.85 1.97 -6.29
C THR A 92 -24.67 2.57 -7.42
N LEU A 93 -24.04 3.31 -8.34
CA LEU A 93 -24.70 3.85 -9.52
C LEU A 93 -25.32 2.74 -10.39
N LEU A 94 -24.59 1.67 -10.68
CA LEU A 94 -25.12 0.53 -11.44
C LEU A 94 -26.29 -0.18 -10.73
N ARG A 95 -26.27 -0.24 -9.39
CA ARG A 95 -27.40 -0.77 -8.62
C ARG A 95 -28.62 0.14 -8.72
N VAL A 96 -28.42 1.46 -8.63
CA VAL A 96 -29.51 2.44 -8.75
C VAL A 96 -30.11 2.40 -10.15
N THR A 97 -29.28 2.41 -11.21
CA THR A 97 -29.76 2.33 -12.59
C THR A 97 -30.48 1.02 -12.86
N ARG A 98 -29.96 -0.12 -12.37
CA ARG A 98 -30.67 -1.41 -12.47
C ARG A 98 -32.03 -1.39 -11.77
N LYS A 99 -32.12 -0.80 -10.57
CA LYS A 99 -33.38 -0.65 -9.83
C LYS A 99 -34.37 0.26 -10.55
N GLN A 100 -33.88 1.34 -11.17
CA GLN A 100 -34.71 2.25 -11.98
C GLN A 100 -35.23 1.57 -13.25
N ASN A 101 -34.37 0.86 -13.98
CA ASN A 101 -34.79 0.10 -15.18
C ASN A 101 -35.81 -0.99 -14.84
N GLN A 102 -35.61 -1.76 -13.77
CA GLN A 102 -36.60 -2.75 -13.31
C GLN A 102 -37.96 -2.14 -12.94
N ARG A 103 -38.00 -0.88 -12.50
CA ARG A 103 -39.25 -0.17 -12.20
C ARG A 103 -39.93 0.34 -13.47
N ALA A 104 -39.16 0.72 -14.49
CA ALA A 104 -39.67 1.13 -15.80
C ALA A 104 -40.22 -0.05 -16.64
N GLU A 105 -39.72 -1.27 -16.41
CA GLU A 105 -40.20 -2.52 -17.04
C GLU A 105 -41.48 -3.08 -16.41
N ARG A 106 -42.17 -2.35 -15.52
CA ARG A 106 -43.40 -2.81 -14.88
C ARG A 106 -44.52 -1.86 -15.15
N VAL A 107 -45.64 -2.43 -15.57
CA VAL A 107 -46.89 -1.72 -15.79
C VAL A 107 -47.93 -2.31 -14.85
N TYR A 108 -48.77 -1.47 -14.26
CA TYR A 108 -49.75 -1.84 -13.27
C TYR A 108 -51.13 -1.86 -13.92
N ALA A 109 -51.68 -3.05 -14.08
CA ALA A 109 -53.01 -3.27 -14.63
C ALA A 109 -54.04 -3.26 -13.50
N LEU A 110 -55.07 -2.42 -13.64
CA LEU A 110 -56.22 -2.37 -12.75
C LEU A 110 -57.32 -3.29 -13.29
N PHE A 111 -57.80 -4.20 -12.46
CA PHE A 111 -58.91 -5.09 -12.76
C PHE A 111 -60.12 -4.76 -11.86
N HIS A 112 -61.31 -4.77 -12.45
CA HIS A 112 -62.58 -4.69 -11.74
C HIS A 112 -63.38 -5.97 -12.00
N GLN A 113 -63.68 -6.75 -10.95
CA GLN A 113 -64.36 -8.06 -11.05
C GLN A 113 -63.74 -8.99 -12.11
N GLY A 114 -62.41 -9.03 -12.18
CA GLY A 114 -61.66 -9.84 -13.15
C GLY A 114 -61.59 -9.30 -14.59
N ARG A 115 -62.20 -8.15 -14.90
CA ARG A 115 -62.04 -7.47 -16.20
C ARG A 115 -60.98 -6.39 -16.13
N LEU A 116 -60.09 -6.34 -17.12
CA LEU A 116 -59.08 -5.27 -17.23
C LEU A 116 -59.80 -3.93 -17.44
N HIS A 117 -59.56 -2.99 -16.54
CA HIS A 117 -60.13 -1.64 -16.59
C HIS A 117 -59.17 -0.64 -17.24
N SER A 118 -57.98 -0.50 -16.65
CA SER A 118 -56.99 0.48 -17.09
C SER A 118 -55.56 0.03 -16.76
N VAL A 119 -54.58 0.68 -17.39
CA VAL A 119 -53.18 0.29 -17.36
C VAL A 119 -52.34 1.53 -17.05
N HIS A 120 -51.53 1.45 -15.98
CA HIS A 120 -50.83 2.61 -15.42
C HIS A 120 -49.33 2.36 -15.25
N PRO A 121 -48.49 3.40 -15.37
CA PRO A 121 -47.04 3.27 -15.21
C PRO A 121 -46.60 3.06 -13.75
N THR A 122 -47.43 3.41 -12.76
CA THR A 122 -47.12 3.25 -11.33
C THR A 122 -48.29 2.64 -10.56
N VAL A 123 -48.00 1.99 -9.43
CA VAL A 123 -49.02 1.48 -8.49
C VAL A 123 -49.90 2.62 -8.01
N GLU A 124 -49.29 3.72 -7.57
CA GLU A 124 -49.98 4.90 -7.04
C GLU A 124 -50.95 5.50 -8.06
N ALA A 125 -50.59 5.55 -9.35
CA ALA A 125 -51.50 6.01 -10.39
C ALA A 125 -52.69 5.05 -10.60
N ALA A 126 -52.46 3.73 -10.53
CA ALA A 126 -53.53 2.74 -10.60
C ALA A 126 -54.48 2.81 -9.40
N GLU A 127 -53.93 3.05 -8.20
CA GLU A 127 -54.70 3.23 -6.96
C GLU A 127 -55.55 4.51 -7.01
N ILE A 128 -54.97 5.65 -7.43
CA ILE A 128 -55.71 6.92 -7.60
C ILE A 128 -56.84 6.76 -8.63
N ALA A 129 -56.61 6.05 -9.73
CA ALA A 129 -57.64 5.78 -10.73
C ALA A 129 -58.77 4.91 -10.17
N ALA A 130 -58.44 3.87 -9.38
CA ALA A 130 -59.43 3.04 -8.71
C ALA A 130 -60.25 3.83 -7.67
N GLU A 131 -59.62 4.72 -6.91
CA GLU A 131 -60.32 5.60 -5.96
C GLU A 131 -61.29 6.55 -6.66
N ALA A 132 -60.86 7.16 -7.77
CA ALA A 132 -61.70 8.05 -8.58
C ALA A 132 -62.95 7.34 -9.12
N GLU A 133 -62.85 6.03 -9.36
CA GLU A 133 -63.94 5.17 -9.84
C GLU A 133 -64.77 4.53 -8.71
N GLY A 134 -64.49 4.89 -7.45
CA GLY A 134 -65.30 4.51 -6.29
C GLY A 134 -64.84 3.25 -5.55
N ALA A 135 -63.59 2.80 -5.74
CA ALA A 135 -63.04 1.67 -4.99
C ALA A 135 -62.86 1.99 -3.48
N PRO A 136 -63.27 1.10 -2.56
CA PRO A 136 -63.02 1.28 -1.14
C PRO A 136 -61.53 1.05 -0.79
N ARG A 137 -60.91 1.96 -0.04
CA ARG A 137 -59.50 1.91 0.38
C ARG A 137 -59.10 0.67 1.19
N SER A 138 -60.06 -0.02 1.81
CA SER A 138 -59.83 -1.21 2.64
C SER A 138 -59.82 -2.53 1.87
N GLY A 139 -60.17 -2.53 0.58
CA GLY A 139 -60.35 -3.75 -0.22
C GLY A 139 -59.14 -4.15 -1.08
N TRP A 140 -58.02 -3.44 -0.98
CA TRP A 140 -56.89 -3.67 -1.89
C TRP A 140 -56.02 -4.82 -1.39
N THR A 141 -56.00 -5.93 -2.13
CA THR A 141 -54.95 -6.93 -1.95
C THR A 141 -53.70 -6.42 -2.66
N THR A 142 -52.77 -5.80 -1.92
CA THR A 142 -51.46 -5.45 -2.45
C THR A 142 -50.74 -6.74 -2.84
N HIS A 143 -50.49 -6.90 -4.14
CA HIS A 143 -49.83 -8.09 -4.65
C HIS A 143 -48.42 -8.23 -4.07
N THR A 144 -48.21 -9.25 -3.24
CA THR A 144 -46.88 -9.64 -2.79
C THR A 144 -46.24 -10.51 -3.89
N PRO A 145 -45.06 -10.16 -4.43
CA PRO A 145 -44.42 -10.94 -5.48
C PRO A 145 -44.20 -12.40 -5.04
N GLY A 146 -44.82 -13.35 -5.74
CA GLY A 146 -44.67 -14.80 -5.49
C GLY A 146 -45.79 -15.46 -4.68
N ALA A 147 -46.82 -14.71 -4.24
CA ALA A 147 -47.99 -15.29 -3.58
C ALA A 147 -49.02 -15.79 -4.62
N ALA A 148 -49.62 -16.97 -4.37
CA ALA A 148 -50.75 -17.44 -5.15
C ALA A 148 -51.93 -16.48 -4.95
N LEU A 149 -52.33 -15.79 -6.02
CA LEU A 149 -53.40 -14.81 -5.97
C LEU A 149 -54.77 -15.51 -5.90
N PRO A 150 -55.71 -15.04 -5.05
CA PRO A 150 -57.09 -15.47 -5.13
C PRO A 150 -57.68 -15.16 -6.51
N PRO A 151 -58.64 -15.97 -7.00
CA PRO A 151 -59.24 -15.79 -8.32
C PRO A 151 -59.86 -14.40 -8.43
N ALA A 152 -59.64 -13.74 -9.56
CA ALA A 152 -60.00 -12.32 -9.78
C ALA A 152 -61.51 -12.01 -9.68
N CYS A 153 -62.34 -13.05 -9.60
CA CYS A 153 -63.78 -12.98 -9.40
C CYS A 153 -64.18 -12.62 -7.96
N GLU A 154 -63.31 -12.89 -6.98
CA GLU A 154 -63.60 -12.73 -5.56
C GLU A 154 -63.25 -11.34 -5.02
N VAL A 155 -62.48 -10.55 -5.77
CA VAL A 155 -62.02 -9.22 -5.36
C VAL A 155 -62.57 -8.16 -6.33
N THR A 156 -63.32 -7.19 -5.79
CA THR A 156 -63.98 -6.14 -6.59
C THR A 156 -62.98 -5.30 -7.37
N TRP A 157 -61.86 -4.90 -6.75
CA TRP A 157 -60.80 -4.10 -7.36
C TRP A 157 -59.43 -4.69 -7.08
N ARG A 158 -58.61 -4.86 -8.12
CA ARG A 158 -57.28 -5.48 -8.01
C ARG A 158 -56.25 -4.78 -8.88
N VAL A 159 -55.15 -4.35 -8.28
CA VAL A 159 -53.96 -3.86 -9.01
C VAL A 159 -52.96 -5.00 -9.14
N GLN A 160 -52.60 -5.35 -10.38
CA GLN A 160 -51.62 -6.40 -10.66
C GLN A 160 -50.42 -5.82 -11.41
N PRO A 161 -49.18 -6.00 -10.89
CA PRO A 161 -47.98 -5.69 -11.65
C PRO A 161 -47.82 -6.70 -12.78
N LEU A 162 -47.71 -6.21 -14.00
CA LEU A 162 -47.36 -6.99 -15.19
C LEU A 162 -45.98 -6.53 -15.70
N PRO A 163 -45.10 -7.46 -16.09
CA PRO A 163 -43.88 -7.10 -16.79
C PRO A 163 -44.25 -6.48 -18.14
N PHE A 164 -43.60 -5.37 -18.47
CA PHE A 164 -43.73 -4.65 -19.74
C PHE A 164 -42.40 -4.74 -20.47
N GLY A 165 -42.42 -5.41 -21.63
CA GLY A 165 -41.23 -5.80 -22.37
C GLY A 165 -41.00 -7.31 -22.28
N ALA A 166 -40.98 -8.00 -23.41
CA ALA A 166 -40.58 -9.39 -23.48
C ALA A 166 -39.04 -9.47 -23.42
N PRO A 167 -38.42 -10.33 -22.59
CA PRO A 167 -37.17 -10.93 -22.99
C PRO A 167 -37.50 -11.88 -24.13
N THR A 168 -37.30 -11.43 -25.36
CA THR A 168 -37.19 -12.37 -26.49
C THR A 168 -35.93 -13.24 -26.25
N PRO A 169 -36.00 -14.56 -26.50
CA PRO A 169 -34.87 -15.47 -26.29
C PRO A 169 -33.69 -15.16 -27.21
#